data_AF-A0AAF3FJE1-F1
#
_entry.id   AF-A0AAF3FJE1-F1
#
_cell.length_a   1.000
_cell.length_b   1.000
_cell.length_c   1.000
_cell.angle_alpha   90.00
_cell.angle_beta   90.00
_cell.angle_gamma   90.00
#
_symmetry.space_group_name_H-M   'P 1'
#
loop_
_entity.id
_entity.type
_entity.pdbx_description
1 polymer ?
#
loop_
_entity_poly.entity_id
_entity_poly.type
_entity_poly.pdbx_seq_one_letter_code
_entity_poly.pdbx_strand_id
1 'polypeptide(L)'
;MKYEKLYKSLFSISLVFNSLLSILFLSILIWSSIQKQYLSVSVTIAALTFVALFIAFIGVLLMMKRRESDVLVMWAVVLSIGRLLAVLIGAFSLMSADTFKQEDRKIEDDVIKWMEYRKLIVIAFCILYFPLFLIELFVLNRYQITSRGELKVSHQPLTPGPIEAEKPMPLISANP
;
A
#
# COMPACT_ATOMS: atom_id res chain seq x y z
N MET A 1 17.51 -9.47 11.26
CA MET A 1 18.03 -8.67 10.13
C MET A 1 17.67 -9.20 8.73
N LYS A 2 17.82 -10.49 8.37
CA LYS A 2 17.54 -10.97 6.99
C LYS A 2 16.12 -10.68 6.48
N TYR A 3 15.10 -10.89 7.31
CA TYR A 3 13.70 -10.70 6.91
C TYR A 3 13.32 -9.23 6.66
N GLU A 4 13.95 -8.30 7.37
CA GLU A 4 13.64 -6.87 7.27
C GLU A 4 14.00 -6.28 5.89
N LYS A 5 15.12 -6.73 5.31
CA LYS A 5 15.51 -6.37 3.94
C LYS A 5 14.54 -6.93 2.90
N LEU A 6 14.03 -8.13 3.13
CA LEU A 6 13.09 -8.80 2.23
C LEU A 6 11.74 -8.07 2.19
N TYR A 7 11.23 -7.63 3.34
CA TYR A 7 10.00 -6.83 3.41
C TYR A 7 10.14 -5.46 2.74
N LYS A 8 11.24 -4.75 2.97
CA LYS A 8 11.52 -3.46 2.30
C LYS A 8 11.60 -3.63 0.78
N SER A 9 12.21 -4.71 0.31
CA SER A 9 12.28 -5.03 -1.11
C SER A 9 10.90 -5.33 -1.70
N LEU A 10 10.09 -6.16 -1.05
CA LEU A 10 8.73 -6.48 -1.48
C LEU A 10 7.82 -5.24 -1.52
N PHE A 11 7.92 -4.37 -0.52
CA PHE A 11 7.21 -3.10 -0.50
C PHE A 11 7.63 -2.19 -1.65
N SER A 12 8.93 -2.09 -1.92
CA SER A 12 9.45 -1.33 -3.06
C SER A 12 8.96 -1.88 -4.40
N ILE A 13 8.87 -3.21 -4.55
CA ILE A 13 8.33 -3.85 -5.76
C ILE A 13 6.85 -3.49 -5.92
N SER A 14 6.06 -3.57 -4.84
CA SER A 14 4.65 -3.15 -4.86
C SER A 14 4.49 -1.67 -5.25
N LEU A 15 5.37 -0.81 -4.72
CA LEU A 15 5.36 0.63 -5.04
C LEU A 15 5.69 0.89 -6.52
N VAL A 16 6.69 0.20 -7.06
CA VAL A 16 7.06 0.28 -8.48
C VAL A 16 5.91 -0.20 -9.35
N PHE A 17 5.28 -1.33 -9.00
CA PHE A 17 4.14 -1.85 -9.74
C PHE A 17 2.95 -0.88 -9.74
N ASN A 18 2.58 -0.32 -8.58
CA ASN A 18 1.52 0.70 -8.48
C ASN A 18 1.86 1.98 -9.27
N SER A 19 3.14 2.35 -9.32
CA SER A 19 3.61 3.50 -10.13
C SER A 19 3.45 3.23 -11.62
N LEU A 20 3.85 2.05 -12.10
CA LEU A 20 3.66 1.62 -13.49
C LEU A 20 2.16 1.57 -13.85
N LEU A 21 1.32 1.07 -12.95
CA LEU A 21 -0.13 1.11 -13.09
C LEU A 21 -0.66 2.53 -13.29
N SER A 22 -0.20 3.44 -12.45
CA SER A 22 -0.64 4.84 -12.48
C SER A 22 -0.24 5.51 -13.80
N ILE A 23 0.98 5.26 -14.27
CA ILE A 23 1.47 5.74 -15.57
C ILE A 23 0.66 5.13 -16.72
N LEU A 24 0.32 3.85 -16.64
CA LEU A 24 -0.49 3.16 -17.64
C LEU A 24 -1.90 3.77 -17.72
N PHE A 25 -2.57 3.95 -16.58
CA PHE A 25 -3.89 4.58 -16.54
C PHE A 25 -3.85 6.02 -17.03
N LEU A 26 -2.83 6.79 -16.66
CA LEU A 26 -2.67 8.16 -17.14
C LEU A 26 -2.47 8.19 -18.66
N SER A 27 -1.62 7.31 -19.19
CA SER A 27 -1.37 7.17 -20.62
C SER A 27 -2.65 6.82 -21.38
N ILE A 28 -3.45 5.88 -20.88
CA ILE A 28 -4.72 5.47 -21.48
C ILE A 28 -5.72 6.65 -21.49
N LEU A 29 -5.84 7.39 -20.37
CA LEU A 29 -6.73 8.54 -20.26
C LEU A 29 -6.30 9.67 -21.22
N ILE A 30 -5.00 9.96 -21.30
CA ILE A 30 -4.45 10.97 -22.21
C ILE A 30 -4.69 10.55 -23.66
N TRP A 31 -4.40 9.30 -24.01
CA TRP A 31 -4.60 8.76 -25.35
C TRP A 31 -6.08 8.82 -25.78
N SER A 32 -6.99 8.37 -24.91
CA SER A 32 -8.43 8.43 -25.11
C SER A 32 -8.93 9.86 -25.33
N SER A 33 -8.38 10.83 -24.58
CA SER A 33 -8.68 12.26 -24.74
C SER A 33 -8.20 12.81 -26.09
N ILE A 34 -6.97 12.48 -26.50
CA ILE A 34 -6.38 12.91 -27.78
C ILE A 34 -7.18 12.34 -28.97
N GLN A 35 -7.53 11.06 -28.91
CA GLN A 35 -8.25 10.36 -29.98
C GLN A 35 -9.77 10.64 -29.97
N LYS A 36 -10.28 11.42 -29.00
CA LYS A 36 -11.72 11.65 -28.77
C LYS A 36 -12.53 10.34 -28.68
N GLN A 37 -11.88 9.25 -28.32
CA GLN A 37 -12.51 7.96 -28.07
C GLN A 37 -12.97 7.95 -26.62
N TYR A 38 -14.28 8.07 -26.40
CA TYR A 38 -14.83 8.14 -25.05
C TYR A 38 -14.79 6.77 -24.37
N LEU A 39 -13.97 6.66 -23.33
CA LEU A 39 -14.03 5.58 -22.35
C LEU A 39 -15.38 5.59 -21.63
N SER A 40 -15.84 4.40 -21.21
CA SER A 40 -16.95 4.31 -20.25
C SER A 40 -16.66 5.19 -19.04
N VAL A 41 -17.64 6.00 -18.65
CA VAL A 41 -17.53 6.96 -17.55
C VAL A 41 -17.04 6.28 -16.27
N SER A 42 -17.52 5.06 -16.01
CA SER A 42 -17.11 4.25 -14.86
C SER A 42 -15.62 3.89 -14.89
N VAL A 43 -15.08 3.53 -16.05
CA VAL A 43 -13.65 3.18 -16.21
C VAL A 43 -12.77 4.42 -16.05
N THR A 44 -13.20 5.56 -16.61
CA THR A 44 -12.50 6.84 -16.47
C THR A 44 -12.44 7.29 -15.01
N ILE A 45 -13.58 7.24 -14.30
CA ILE A 45 -13.65 7.62 -12.88
C ILE A 45 -12.79 6.67 -12.04
N ALA A 46 -12.85 5.36 -12.29
CA ALA A 46 -12.03 4.37 -11.58
C ALA A 46 -10.53 4.62 -11.77
N ALA A 47 -10.09 4.87 -13.01
CA ALA A 47 -8.69 5.17 -13.32
C ALA A 47 -8.21 6.47 -12.67
N LEU A 48 -9.00 7.54 -12.74
CA LEU A 48 -8.69 8.82 -12.08
C LEU A 48 -8.63 8.68 -10.56
N THR A 49 -9.60 7.96 -9.98
CA THR A 49 -9.65 7.71 -8.54
C THR A 49 -8.42 6.92 -8.09
N PHE A 50 -8.03 5.88 -8.83
CA PHE A 50 -6.82 5.11 -8.54
C PHE A 50 -5.57 6.01 -8.52
N VAL A 51 -5.37 6.82 -9.56
CA VAL A 51 -4.22 7.73 -9.67
C VAL A 51 -4.22 8.76 -8.54
N ALA A 52 -5.36 9.39 -8.26
CA ALA A 52 -5.48 10.37 -7.18
C ALA A 52 -5.15 9.76 -5.81
N LEU A 53 -5.70 8.57 -5.51
CA LEU A 53 -5.43 7.85 -4.28
C LEU A 53 -3.97 7.39 -4.18
N PHE A 54 -3.33 7.03 -5.31
CA PHE A 54 -1.92 6.68 -5.33
C PHE A 54 -1.02 7.88 -5.01
N ILE A 55 -1.29 9.05 -5.60
CA ILE A 55 -0.57 10.30 -5.29
C ILE A 55 -0.73 10.64 -3.81
N ALA A 56 -1.95 10.56 -3.28
CA ALA A 56 -2.22 10.78 -1.86
C ALA A 56 -1.45 9.79 -0.98
N PHE A 57 -1.38 8.51 -1.38
CA PHE A 57 -0.65 7.48 -0.67
C PHE A 57 0.86 7.77 -0.63
N ILE A 58 1.46 8.18 -1.75
CA ILE A 58 2.86 8.64 -1.77
C ILE A 58 3.06 9.82 -0.82
N GLY A 59 2.15 10.79 -0.83
CA GLY A 59 2.17 11.91 0.11
C GLY A 59 2.17 11.47 1.57
N VAL A 60 1.31 10.50 1.92
CA VAL A 60 1.26 9.92 3.27
C VAL A 60 2.57 9.20 3.61
N LEU A 61 3.14 8.41 2.72
CA LEU A 61 4.42 7.74 2.95
C LEU A 61 5.58 8.74 3.17
N LEU A 62 5.61 9.82 2.38
CA LEU A 62 6.60 10.89 2.55
C LEU A 62 6.41 11.63 3.88
N MET A 63 5.17 11.82 4.32
CA MET A 63 4.87 12.38 5.64
C MET A 63 5.25 11.43 6.76
N MET A 64 5.03 10.11 6.61
CA MET A 64 5.47 9.10 7.57
C MET A 64 6.99 9.10 7.74
N LYS A 65 7.75 9.36 6.67
CA LYS A 65 9.21 9.54 6.74
C LYS A 65 9.61 10.76 7.59
N ARG A 66 8.76 11.78 7.68
CA ARG A 66 9.03 13.03 8.42
C ARG A 66 8.42 13.06 9.82
N ARG A 67 7.29 12.38 10.01
CA ARG A 67 6.55 12.30 11.27
C ARG A 67 6.12 10.86 11.51
N GLU A 68 6.54 10.30 12.63
CA GLU A 68 6.05 9.03 13.12
C GLU A 68 4.70 9.27 13.81
N SER A 69 3.62 9.07 13.05
CA SER A 69 2.26 9.23 13.57
C SER A 69 1.39 8.06 13.16
N ASP A 70 0.74 7.44 14.14
CA ASP A 70 -0.20 6.32 13.94
C ASP A 70 -1.34 6.70 12.99
N VAL A 71 -1.75 7.97 12.99
CA VAL A 71 -2.80 8.51 12.11
C VAL A 71 -2.40 8.38 10.64
N LEU A 72 -1.12 8.62 10.31
CA LEU A 72 -0.62 8.50 8.94
C LEU A 72 -0.64 7.04 8.48
N VAL A 73 -0.38 6.09 9.36
CA VAL A 73 -0.45 4.66 9.01
C VAL A 73 -1.90 4.25 8.73
N MET A 74 -2.87 4.74 9.52
CA MET A 74 -4.28 4.51 9.25
C MET A 74 -4.70 5.07 7.89
N TRP A 75 -4.26 6.30 7.55
CA TRP A 75 -4.49 6.87 6.22
C TRP A 75 -3.86 6.04 5.11
N ALA A 76 -2.64 5.52 5.30
CA ALA A 76 -1.99 4.67 4.32
C ALA A 76 -2.80 3.39 4.04
N VAL A 77 -3.36 2.76 5.08
CA VAL A 77 -4.23 1.59 4.95
C VAL A 77 -5.53 1.94 4.22
N VAL A 78 -6.21 3.03 4.61
CA VAL A 78 -7.46 3.48 3.97
C VAL A 78 -7.23 3.77 2.47
N LEU A 79 -6.15 4.47 2.13
CA LEU A 79 -5.80 4.77 0.74
C LEU A 79 -5.43 3.52 -0.06
N SER A 80 -4.83 2.52 0.58
CA SER A 80 -4.54 1.21 -0.05
C SER A 80 -5.83 0.46 -0.38
N ILE A 81 -6.77 0.39 0.57
CA ILE A 81 -8.09 -0.23 0.35
C ILE A 81 -8.86 0.51 -0.74
N GLY A 82 -8.84 1.85 -0.73
CA GLY A 82 -9.48 2.66 -1.77
C GLY A 82 -8.93 2.38 -3.17
N ARG A 83 -7.60 2.20 -3.30
CA ARG A 83 -6.97 1.81 -4.58
C ARG A 83 -7.43 0.43 -5.04
N LEU A 84 -7.50 -0.55 -4.14
CA LEU A 84 -8.04 -1.87 -4.48
C LEU A 84 -9.47 -1.77 -4.99
N LEU A 85 -10.33 -1.02 -4.32
CA LEU A 85 -11.71 -0.81 -4.74
C LEU A 85 -11.78 -0.15 -6.13
N ALA A 86 -10.95 0.85 -6.40
CA ALA A 86 -10.89 1.49 -7.72
C ALA A 86 -10.49 0.49 -8.82
N VAL A 87 -9.50 -0.39 -8.58
CA VAL A 87 -9.13 -1.46 -9.51
C VAL A 87 -10.28 -2.43 -9.74
N LEU A 88 -10.96 -2.86 -8.68
CA LEU A 88 -12.09 -3.78 -8.77
C LEU A 88 -13.26 -3.16 -9.55
N ILE A 89 -13.64 -1.92 -9.26
CA ILE A 89 -14.72 -1.22 -9.98
C ILE A 89 -14.38 -1.07 -11.46
N GLY A 90 -13.14 -0.70 -11.78
CA GLY A 90 -12.66 -0.63 -13.16
C GLY A 90 -12.71 -1.98 -13.86
N ALA A 91 -12.24 -3.04 -13.19
CA ALA A 91 -12.28 -4.40 -13.71
C ALA A 91 -13.71 -4.90 -13.95
N PHE A 92 -14.62 -4.71 -13.00
CA PHE A 92 -16.03 -5.07 -13.15
C PHE A 92 -16.70 -4.28 -14.27
N SER A 93 -16.41 -2.98 -14.40
CA SER A 93 -16.95 -2.14 -15.48
C SER A 93 -16.49 -2.62 -16.86
N LEU A 94 -15.23 -3.06 -16.99
CA LEU A 94 -14.71 -3.66 -18.21
C LEU A 94 -15.28 -5.05 -18.49
N MET A 95 -15.62 -5.81 -17.45
CA MET A 95 -16.24 -7.13 -17.60
C MET A 95 -17.73 -7.07 -17.96
N SER A 96 -18.44 -6.07 -17.42
CA SER A 96 -19.88 -5.88 -17.59
C SER A 96 -20.26 -5.27 -18.94
N ALA A 97 -19.29 -4.76 -19.70
CA ALA A 97 -19.56 -4.29 -21.04
C ALA A 97 -20.00 -5.46 -21.94
N ASP A 98 -21.14 -5.28 -22.61
CA ASP A 98 -21.74 -6.27 -23.49
C ASP A 98 -20.84 -6.47 -24.73
N THR A 99 -20.01 -7.52 -24.68
CA THR A 99 -19.19 -7.98 -25.81
C THR A 99 -20.08 -8.58 -26.90
N PHE A 100 -20.63 -7.73 -27.78
CA PHE A 100 -21.21 -8.18 -29.04
C PHE A 100 -20.10 -8.65 -29.98
N LYS A 101 -20.07 -9.98 -30.19
CA LYS A 101 -19.33 -10.75 -31.20
C LYS A 101 -17.80 -10.65 -31.22
N GLN A 102 -17.22 -11.84 -31.32
CA GLN A 102 -15.80 -12.12 -31.38
C GLN A 102 -15.21 -11.63 -32.73
N GLU A 103 -15.01 -10.33 -32.93
CA GLU A 103 -14.23 -9.79 -34.07
C GLU A 103 -12.73 -9.77 -33.73
N ASP A 104 -11.89 -10.37 -34.58
CA ASP A 104 -10.43 -10.31 -34.50
C ASP A 104 -9.93 -8.88 -34.79
N ARG A 105 -10.10 -7.97 -33.83
CA ARG A 105 -9.56 -6.60 -33.95
C ARG A 105 -8.09 -6.58 -33.55
N LYS A 106 -7.26 -5.96 -34.39
CA LYS A 106 -5.84 -5.73 -34.12
C LYS A 106 -5.69 -4.61 -33.08
N ILE A 107 -4.55 -4.63 -32.35
CA ILE A 107 -4.22 -3.65 -31.30
C ILE A 107 -4.24 -2.20 -31.83
N GLU A 108 -4.02 -2.01 -33.13
CA GLU A 108 -3.86 -0.70 -33.78
C GLU A 108 -5.14 0.13 -33.88
N ASP A 109 -6.33 -0.48 -33.87
CA ASP A 109 -7.57 0.25 -34.14
C ASP A 109 -8.25 0.81 -32.87
N ASP A 110 -8.19 0.09 -31.74
CA ASP A 110 -8.87 0.49 -30.50
C ASP A 110 -8.39 -0.34 -29.29
N VAL A 111 -7.28 0.07 -28.64
CA VAL A 111 -6.62 -0.65 -27.52
C VAL A 111 -7.59 -1.00 -26.38
N ILE A 112 -8.59 -0.14 -26.17
CA ILE A 112 -9.55 -0.27 -25.07
C ILE A 112 -10.60 -1.32 -25.38
N LYS A 113 -11.14 -1.35 -26.61
CA LYS A 113 -12.02 -2.45 -27.05
C LYS A 113 -11.29 -3.78 -27.12
N TRP A 114 -9.99 -3.77 -27.45
CA TRP A 114 -9.15 -4.97 -27.43
C TRP A 114 -8.98 -5.53 -26.00
N MET A 115 -8.85 -4.66 -24.98
CA MET A 115 -8.85 -5.08 -23.57
C MET A 115 -10.22 -5.57 -23.10
N GLU A 116 -11.30 -4.88 -23.48
CA GLU A 116 -12.69 -5.21 -23.14
C GLU A 116 -13.08 -6.62 -23.66
N TYR A 117 -12.51 -6.99 -24.80
CA TYR A 117 -12.68 -8.30 -25.41
C TYR A 117 -11.92 -9.43 -24.71
N ARG A 118 -10.73 -9.14 -24.18
CA ARG A 118 -9.88 -10.13 -23.50
C ARG A 118 -10.07 -10.05 -21.98
N LYS A 119 -11.26 -10.41 -21.52
CA LYS A 119 -11.64 -10.47 -20.09
C LYS A 119 -10.62 -11.27 -19.24
N LEU A 120 -9.93 -12.25 -19.82
CA LEU A 120 -8.83 -12.99 -19.17
C LEU A 120 -7.66 -12.09 -18.74
N ILE A 121 -7.32 -11.04 -19.49
CA ILE A 121 -6.24 -10.10 -19.14
C ILE A 121 -6.65 -9.29 -17.90
N VAL A 122 -7.90 -8.83 -17.85
CA VAL A 122 -8.45 -8.09 -16.70
C VAL A 122 -8.47 -8.98 -15.45
N ILE A 123 -8.85 -10.26 -15.59
CA ILE A 123 -8.82 -11.26 -14.50
C ILE A 123 -7.38 -11.49 -14.03
N ALA A 124 -6.46 -11.78 -14.95
CA ALA A 124 -5.06 -12.05 -14.62
C ALA A 124 -4.42 -10.86 -13.89
N PHE A 125 -4.77 -9.64 -14.29
CA PHE A 125 -4.33 -8.43 -13.64
C PHE A 125 -4.87 -8.30 -12.21
N CYS A 126 -6.15 -8.57 -11.98
CA CYS A 126 -6.72 -8.56 -10.62
C CYS A 126 -6.08 -9.62 -9.72
N ILE A 127 -5.84 -10.83 -10.26
CA ILE A 127 -5.17 -11.93 -9.56
C ILE A 127 -3.73 -11.54 -9.20
N LEU A 128 -3.03 -10.81 -10.07
CA LEU A 128 -1.66 -10.34 -9.80
C LEU A 128 -1.64 -9.17 -8.80
N TYR A 129 -2.63 -8.27 -8.85
CA TYR A 129 -2.71 -7.10 -7.98
C TYR A 129 -3.01 -7.47 -6.52
N PHE A 130 -3.86 -8.48 -6.30
CA PHE A 130 -4.31 -8.85 -4.96
C PHE A 130 -3.18 -9.29 -4.01
N PRO A 131 -2.22 -10.16 -4.40
CA PRO A 131 -1.04 -10.46 -3.59
C PRO A 131 -0.18 -9.23 -3.27
N LEU A 132 -0.02 -8.30 -4.23
CA LEU A 132 0.75 -7.07 -4.02
C LEU A 132 0.09 -6.16 -2.97
N PHE A 133 -1.24 -6.08 -2.99
CA PHE A 133 -2.03 -5.39 -1.98
C PHE A 133 -1.88 -6.03 -0.60
N LEU A 134 -1.97 -7.35 -0.49
CA LEU A 134 -1.79 -8.06 0.79
C LEU A 134 -0.39 -7.86 1.36
N ILE A 135 0.64 -7.89 0.52
CA ILE A 135 2.02 -7.59 0.91
C ILE A 135 2.12 -6.15 1.44
N GLU A 136 1.51 -5.19 0.76
CA GLU A 136 1.51 -3.79 1.17
C GLU A 136 0.87 -3.61 2.56
N LEU A 137 -0.31 -4.19 2.79
CA LEU A 137 -1.00 -4.17 4.08
C LEU A 137 -0.17 -4.85 5.18
N PHE A 138 0.45 -5.98 4.88
CA PHE A 138 1.27 -6.70 5.85
C PHE A 138 2.47 -5.86 6.31
N VAL A 139 3.12 -5.16 5.39
CA VAL A 139 4.24 -4.25 5.70
C VAL A 139 3.76 -3.06 6.54
N LEU A 140 2.63 -2.43 6.16
CA LEU A 140 2.06 -1.31 6.93
C LEU A 140 1.67 -1.72 8.36
N ASN A 141 1.07 -2.90 8.53
CA ASN A 141 0.74 -3.44 9.85
C ASN A 141 1.99 -3.66 10.72
N ARG A 142 3.07 -4.19 10.12
CA ARG A 142 4.34 -4.38 10.83
C ARG A 142 4.94 -3.05 11.29
N TYR A 143 4.86 -2.00 10.47
CA TYR A 143 5.31 -0.66 10.86
C TYR A 143 4.60 -0.17 12.13
N GLN A 144 3.29 -0.41 12.29
CA GLN A 144 2.57 -0.05 13.53
C GLN A 144 3.07 -0.83 14.76
N ILE A 145 3.33 -2.13 14.60
CA ILE A 145 3.76 -2.99 15.70
C ILE A 145 5.13 -2.57 16.22
N THR A 146 6.06 -2.21 15.33
CA THR A 146 7.39 -1.73 15.71
C THR A 146 7.33 -0.38 16.44
N SER A 147 6.58 0.60 15.93
CA SER A 147 6.42 1.90 16.60
C SER A 147 5.75 1.79 17.98
N ARG A 148 4.79 0.86 18.16
CA ARG A 148 4.17 0.59 19.48
C ARG A 148 5.12 -0.08 20.48
N GLY A 149 6.08 -0.87 19.99
CA GLY A 149 7.09 -1.53 20.83
C GLY A 149 8.03 -0.52 21.51
N GLU A 150 8.43 0.53 20.79
CA GLU A 150 9.33 1.56 21.31
C GLU A 150 8.64 2.51 22.30
N LEU A 151 7.36 2.85 22.06
CA LEU A 151 6.54 3.65 22.99
C LEU A 151 6.29 2.94 24.33
N LYS A 152 6.21 1.60 24.36
CA LYS A 152 6.06 0.85 25.62
C LYS A 152 7.31 0.85 26.50
N VAL A 153 8.51 0.98 25.91
CA VAL A 153 9.77 1.01 26.66
C VAL A 153 10.07 2.42 27.19
N SER A 154 9.64 3.47 26.46
CA SER A 154 9.88 4.86 26.87
C SER A 154 8.95 5.36 27.99
N HIS A 155 7.87 4.65 28.32
CA HIS A 155 6.91 5.05 29.35
C HIS A 155 7.01 4.25 30.65
N GLN A 156 8.07 3.49 30.86
CA GLN A 156 8.33 2.94 32.19
C GLN A 156 8.81 4.10 33.08
N PRO A 157 8.02 4.58 34.05
CA PRO A 157 8.52 5.58 34.98
C PRO A 157 9.73 4.97 35.68
N LEU A 158 10.82 5.75 35.77
CA LEU A 158 11.91 5.48 36.70
C LEU A 158 11.30 5.47 38.11
N THR A 159 10.76 4.33 38.54
CA THR A 159 10.52 4.07 39.95
C THR A 159 11.89 4.08 40.62
N PRO A 160 12.16 4.98 41.58
CA PRO A 160 13.35 4.85 42.38
C PRO A 160 13.26 3.50 43.08
N GLY A 161 14.22 2.62 42.80
CA GLY A 161 14.36 1.37 43.52
C GLY A 161 14.48 1.64 45.01
N PRO A 162 14.01 0.72 45.86
CA PRO A 162 14.11 0.89 47.30
C PRO A 162 15.58 1.10 47.68
N ILE A 163 15.85 2.11 48.50
CA ILE A 163 17.14 2.36 49.11
C ILE A 163 17.55 1.07 49.81
N GLU A 164 18.54 0.36 49.27
CA GLU A 164 19.19 -0.75 49.95
C GLU A 164 19.76 -0.18 51.26
N ALA A 165 19.14 -0.57 52.37
CA ALA A 165 19.65 -0.28 53.69
C ALA A 165 21.07 -0.84 53.79
N GLU A 166 21.99 0.07 54.04
CA GLU A 166 23.40 -0.17 54.31
C GLU A 166 23.54 -1.33 55.30
N LYS A 167 24.14 -2.43 54.83
CA LYS A 167 24.38 -3.64 55.62
C LYS A 167 25.35 -3.28 56.75
N PRO A 168 25.00 -3.44 58.04
CA PRO A 168 25.92 -3.09 59.12
C PRO A 168 27.17 -3.99 59.05
N MET A 169 28.34 -3.35 59.07
CA MET A 169 29.65 -4.02 59.14
C MET A 169 29.73 -4.91 60.40
N PRO A 170 30.32 -6.11 60.30
CA PRO A 170 30.61 -6.91 61.47
C PRO A 170 31.76 -6.27 62.27
N LEU A 171 31.48 -5.94 63.52
CA LEU A 171 32.48 -5.57 64.53
C LEU A 171 33.44 -6.74 64.71
N ILE A 172 34.68 -6.57 64.25
CA ILE A 172 35.80 -7.45 64.58
C ILE A 172 36.09 -7.23 66.07
N SER A 173 35.64 -8.17 66.88
CA SER A 173 36.02 -8.32 68.29
C SER A 173 37.51 -8.68 68.35
N ALA A 174 38.36 -7.68 68.59
CA ALA A 174 39.67 -7.91 69.17
C ALA A 174 39.45 -8.26 70.66
N ASN A 175 39.82 -9.48 71.04
CA ASN A 175 39.95 -9.85 72.45
C ASN A 175 41.43 -10.15 72.74
N PRO A 176 41.90 -9.83 73.96
CA PRO A 176 43.31 -9.65 74.31
C PRO A 176 44.12 -10.94 74.45
#